data_AF-A0A223ZNT1-F1
#
_entry.id   AF-A0A223ZNT1-F1
#
_cell.length_a   1.000
_cell.length_b   1.000
_cell.length_c   1.000
_cell.angle_alpha   90.00
_cell.angle_beta   90.00
_cell.angle_gamma   90.00
#
_symmetry.space_group_name_H-M   'P 1'
#
loop_
_entity.id
_entity.type
_entity.pdbx_description
1 polymer ?
#
loop_
_entity_poly.entity_id
_entity_poly.type
_entity_poly.pdbx_seq_one_letter_code
_entity_poly.pdbx_strand_id
1 'polypeptide(L)' 'DIQPAVTIVIGPATEIIAGEGKIVTAGGIDTHTHFICPQQVDDALMSGITTMIGGGTGPATGTFATTVTPGPW' A
#
# COMPACT_ATOMS: atom_id res chain seq x y z
N ASP A 1 10.20 -33.32 -2.56
CA ASP A 1 9.81 -34.61 -3.17
C ASP A 1 9.25 -35.65 -2.20
N ILE A 2 9.63 -35.59 -0.92
CA ILE A 2 9.34 -36.65 0.08
C ILE A 2 8.25 -36.28 1.10
N GLN A 3 7.77 -35.02 1.12
CA GLN A 3 6.79 -34.55 2.09
C GLN A 3 5.35 -34.73 1.56
N PRO A 4 4.39 -35.16 2.41
CA PRO A 4 3.00 -35.32 2.00
C PRO A 4 2.29 -33.96 1.83
N ALA A 5 1.26 -33.94 0.97
CA ALA A 5 0.28 -32.83 0.83
C ALA A 5 0.85 -31.41 0.54
N VAL A 6 1.99 -31.32 -0.16
CA VAL A 6 2.58 -30.03 -0.55
C VAL A 6 1.74 -29.33 -1.63
N THR A 7 1.28 -28.10 -1.34
CA THR A 7 0.60 -27.21 -2.31
C THR A 7 1.43 -25.96 -2.67
N ILE A 8 2.39 -25.60 -1.82
CA ILE A 8 3.33 -24.49 -2.04
C ILE A 8 4.74 -25.09 -2.06
N VAL A 9 5.36 -25.16 -3.25
CA VAL A 9 6.66 -25.81 -3.45
C VAL A 9 7.79 -24.83 -3.12
N ILE A 10 8.77 -25.29 -2.33
CA ILE A 10 10.03 -24.59 -2.09
C ILE A 10 11.10 -25.23 -2.97
N GLY A 11 11.71 -24.42 -3.84
CA GLY A 11 12.75 -24.84 -4.77
C GLY A 11 13.98 -23.93 -4.72
N PRO A 12 14.95 -24.12 -5.64
CA PRO A 12 16.19 -23.35 -5.66
C PRO A 12 16.00 -21.85 -5.92
N ALA A 13 14.83 -21.44 -6.42
CA ALA A 13 14.49 -20.05 -6.73
C ALA A 13 13.45 -19.45 -5.75
N THR A 14 13.17 -20.11 -4.63
CA THR A 14 12.20 -19.64 -3.64
C THR A 14 12.90 -18.83 -2.55
N GLU A 15 12.54 -17.55 -2.41
CA GLU A 15 12.92 -16.72 -1.26
C GLU A 15 12.00 -17.00 -0.06
N ILE A 16 12.53 -16.83 1.17
CA ILE A 16 11.82 -17.13 2.41
C ILE A 16 11.85 -15.91 3.34
N ILE A 17 10.66 -15.47 3.77
CA ILE A 17 10.48 -14.51 4.86
C ILE A 17 9.90 -15.24 6.07
N ALA A 18 10.63 -15.22 7.20
CA ALA A 18 10.23 -15.89 8.45
C ALA A 18 9.06 -15.15 9.13
N GLY A 19 7.91 -15.82 9.23
CA GLY A 19 6.67 -15.27 9.79
C GLY A 19 6.29 -15.78 11.19
N GLU A 20 7.08 -16.69 11.76
CA GLU A 20 6.75 -17.30 13.06
C GLU A 20 6.70 -16.25 14.19
N GLY A 21 5.63 -16.33 14.98
CA GLY A 21 5.35 -15.37 16.06
C GLY A 21 5.07 -13.94 15.58
N LYS A 22 4.73 -13.73 14.30
CA LYS A 22 4.29 -12.43 13.75
C LYS A 22 2.82 -12.48 13.36
N ILE A 23 2.18 -11.33 13.35
CA ILE A 23 0.86 -11.15 12.71
C ILE A 23 1.12 -10.58 11.33
N VAL A 24 0.53 -11.20 10.31
CA VAL A 24 0.55 -10.70 8.93
C VAL A 24 -0.87 -10.32 8.55
N THR A 25 -1.04 -9.11 8.04
CA THR A 25 -2.32 -8.59 7.54
C THR A 25 -2.19 -8.27 6.05
N ALA A 26 -3.33 -8.08 5.38
CA ALA A 26 -3.32 -7.32 4.13
C ALA A 26 -2.83 -5.89 4.40
N GLY A 27 -2.33 -5.23 3.37
CA GLY A 27 -2.05 -3.79 3.45
C GLY A 27 -3.34 -2.97 3.52
N GLY A 28 -3.29 -1.85 4.23
CA GLY A 28 -4.41 -0.93 4.37
C GLY A 28 -4.78 -0.25 3.04
N ILE A 29 -6.04 0.14 2.94
CA ILE A 29 -6.59 0.93 1.83
C ILE A 29 -7.16 2.22 2.41
N ASP A 30 -6.54 3.36 2.12
CA ASP A 30 -7.09 4.67 2.42
C ASP A 30 -7.89 5.16 1.20
N THR A 31 -9.14 5.55 1.44
CA THR A 31 -10.06 6.02 0.38
C THR A 31 -10.38 7.51 0.47
N HIS A 32 -9.75 8.21 1.40
CA HIS A 32 -9.95 9.64 1.61
C HIS A 32 -8.60 10.37 1.67
N THR A 33 -7.80 10.23 0.62
CA THR A 33 -6.52 10.92 0.53
C THR A 33 -6.64 12.24 -0.21
N HIS A 34 -6.17 13.32 0.41
CA HIS A 34 -5.87 14.57 -0.30
C HIS A 34 -4.42 14.51 -0.78
N PHE A 35 -4.17 14.53 -2.09
CA PHE A 35 -2.80 14.49 -2.65
C PHE A 35 -2.16 15.88 -2.61
N ILE A 36 -1.84 16.32 -1.39
CA ILE A 36 -1.25 17.62 -1.07
C ILE A 36 0.25 17.62 -1.37
N CYS A 37 0.94 16.53 -1.03
CA CYS A 37 2.35 16.39 -1.28
C CYS A 37 2.74 14.92 -1.46
N PRO A 38 3.79 14.61 -2.23
CA PRO A 38 4.21 13.23 -2.47
C PRO A 38 4.72 12.52 -1.20
N GLN A 39 5.15 13.26 -0.18
CA GLN A 39 5.67 12.70 1.08
C GLN A 39 4.62 11.90 1.84
N GLN A 40 3.33 12.17 1.63
CA GLN A 40 2.24 11.40 2.23
C GLN A 40 2.31 9.90 1.88
N VAL A 41 2.92 9.53 0.74
CA VAL A 41 3.09 8.12 0.34
C VAL A 41 4.03 7.39 1.30
N ASP A 42 5.10 8.03 1.76
CA ASP A 42 6.05 7.41 2.70
C ASP A 42 5.38 7.19 4.06
N ASP A 43 4.66 8.19 4.56
CA ASP A 43 3.93 8.09 5.83
C ASP A 43 2.83 7.01 5.76
N ALA A 44 2.10 6.96 4.64
CA ALA A 44 1.09 5.93 4.40
C ALA A 44 1.72 4.53 4.41
N LEU A 45 2.80 4.32 3.66
CA LEU A 45 3.46 3.02 3.59
C LEU A 45 4.02 2.57 4.94
N MET A 46 4.66 3.47 5.69
CA MET A 46 5.23 3.18 7.00
C MET A 46 4.15 2.89 8.07
N SER A 47 2.92 3.37 7.85
CA SER A 47 1.76 3.02 8.69
C SER A 47 1.04 1.73 8.25
N GLY A 48 1.51 1.06 7.19
CA GLY A 48 0.94 -0.19 6.66
C GLY A 48 -0.15 0.01 5.60
N ILE A 49 -0.36 1.23 5.11
CA ILE A 49 -1.27 1.52 3.99
C ILE A 49 -0.52 1.25 2.68
N THR A 50 -1.06 0.35 1.86
CA THR A 50 -0.44 -0.04 0.58
C THR A 50 -1.21 0.48 -0.64
N THR A 51 -2.36 1.12 -0.42
CA THR A 51 -3.18 1.70 -1.48
C THR A 51 -3.82 2.99 -0.97
N MET A 52 -3.68 4.06 -1.75
CA MET A 52 -4.29 5.36 -1.49
C MET A 52 -5.20 5.72 -2.66
N ILE A 53 -6.45 6.06 -2.37
CA ILE A 53 -7.45 6.54 -3.34
C ILE A 53 -7.87 7.93 -2.90
N GLY A 54 -7.84 8.87 -3.83
CA GLY A 54 -8.03 10.27 -3.52
C GLY A 54 -7.90 11.17 -4.72
N GLY A 55 -7.65 12.45 -4.45
CA GLY A 55 -7.45 13.46 -5.49
C GLY A 55 -6.71 14.68 -4.95
N GLY A 56 -6.13 15.46 -5.85
CA GLY A 56 -5.36 16.65 -5.51
C GLY A 56 -4.33 17.01 -6.57
N THR A 57 -3.91 18.27 -6.56
CA THR A 57 -2.88 18.81 -7.46
C THR A 57 -1.72 19.42 -6.68
N GLY A 58 -1.41 18.88 -5.51
CA GLY A 58 -0.42 19.44 -4.60
C GLY A 58 -1.01 20.49 -3.64
N PRO A 59 -0.20 21.44 -3.13
CA PRO A 59 -0.58 22.36 -2.04
C PRO A 59 -1.44 23.54 -2.53
N ALA A 60 -2.53 23.26 -3.25
CA ALA A 60 -3.52 24.23 -3.70
C ALA A 60 -4.69 24.29 -2.69
N THR A 61 -5.33 25.47 -2.57
CA THR A 61 -6.52 25.66 -1.71
C THR A 61 -7.62 24.63 -2.02
N GLY A 62 -7.80 24.27 -3.30
CA GLY A 62 -8.74 23.23 -3.72
C GLY A 62 -8.40 21.86 -3.12
N THR A 63 -7.14 21.42 -3.24
CA THR A 63 -6.67 20.16 -2.64
C THR A 63 -6.75 20.17 -1.12
N PHE A 64 -6.46 21.31 -0.46
CA PHE A 64 -6.58 21.40 1.01
C PHE A 64 -8.00 21.19 1.51
N ALA A 65 -9.00 21.51 0.68
CA ALA A 65 -10.41 21.40 1.03
C ALA A 65 -11.09 20.14 0.47
N THR A 66 -10.61 19.58 -0.64
CA THR A 66 -11.32 18.53 -1.40
C THR A 66 -10.36 17.47 -1.95
N THR A 67 -10.82 16.22 -2.03
CA THR A 67 -10.11 15.08 -2.65
C THR A 67 -10.36 15.01 -4.17
N VAL A 68 -10.20 16.14 -4.85
CA VAL A 68 -10.49 16.26 -6.29
C VAL A 68 -9.21 16.58 -7.05
N THR A 69 -8.94 15.80 -8.10
CA THR A 69 -8.00 16.17 -9.16
C THR A 69 -8.82 16.79 -10.30
N PRO A 70 -8.87 18.12 -10.42
CA PRO A 70 -9.82 18.80 -11.28
C PRO A 70 -9.40 18.72 -12.74
N GLY A 71 -10.24 18.07 -13.54
CA GLY A 71 -10.09 18.02 -14.99
C GLY A 71 -8.89 17.20 -15.47
N PRO A 72 -8.66 17.16 -16.79
CA PRO A 72 -7.65 16.27 -17.37
C PRO A 72 -6.18 16.77 -17.36
N TRP A 73 -5.84 17.98 -16.87
CA TRP A 73 -4.53 18.61 -17.15
C TRP A 73 -3.96 19.49 -16.03
#